data_AF-A0A957Z8E9-F1
#
_entry.id   AF-A0A957Z8E9-F1
#
_cell.length_a   1.000
_cell.length_b   1.000
_cell.length_c   1.000
_cell.angle_alpha   90.00
_cell.angle_beta   90.00
_cell.angle_gamma   90.00
#
_symmetry.space_group_name_H-M   'P 1'
#
loop_
_entity.id
_entity.type
_entity.pdbx_description
1 polymer ?
#
loop_
_entity_poly.entity_id
_entity_poly.type
_entity_poly.pdbx_seq_one_letter_code
_entity_poly.pdbx_strand_id
1 'polypeptide(L)'
;ALSDCDGFRADAVKHVSAEASRSFCSAIHEYADSIGKENFFITGEITDSSIAPAYIDIFQGNLDAVLGIIAYPNLLGGVVKGLLPPGEFFQLYDEHTFIGSVRQQGRYIVSVLDDHDMSSRSYKERFAAHGAPPVVYLQTAHVVGVQLTTPGMPSIYYGTEQALDGAEDYHDYGCEPKRFAEDRYVREAMFGGEFGAFGTRGCHFFNPDHPTYLRIAAIARLRNGSDGVGRTLRRGRLFPRETAFAGYPFAIPPAGELMAWSMTHYQTEVVMVLNTHGAADRGADVTVDAVKHPAGSMLSILYQSDWRDDELRQPPGDRTVRVTQQPDGRTTVRVDLPPAGMMILG
;
A
#
# COMPACT_ATOMS: atom_id res chain seq x y z
N ALA A 1 -17.51 -28.31 -4.04
CA ALA A 1 -17.46 -28.23 -2.56
C ALA A 1 -18.61 -27.32 -2.07
N LEU A 2 -19.08 -27.45 -0.82
CA LEU A 2 -20.23 -26.65 -0.34
C LEU A 2 -19.92 -25.14 -0.19
N SER A 3 -18.71 -24.78 0.23
CA SER A 3 -18.29 -23.37 0.37
C SER A 3 -17.74 -22.76 -0.92
N ASP A 4 -17.21 -23.58 -1.82
CA ASP A 4 -16.52 -23.18 -3.06
C ASP A 4 -15.49 -22.04 -2.89
N CYS A 5 -14.80 -21.97 -1.74
CA CYS A 5 -13.78 -20.96 -1.48
C CYS A 5 -12.53 -21.12 -2.36
N ASP A 6 -11.81 -20.03 -2.61
CA ASP A 6 -10.62 -20.01 -3.49
C ASP A 6 -9.28 -19.98 -2.74
N GLY A 7 -9.33 -20.01 -1.40
CA GLY A 7 -8.12 -19.98 -0.60
C GLY A 7 -8.36 -19.97 0.90
N PHE A 8 -7.27 -20.09 1.65
CA PHE A 8 -7.22 -20.00 3.11
C PHE A 8 -6.16 -19.01 3.59
N ARG A 9 -6.50 -18.26 4.65
CA ARG A 9 -5.51 -17.61 5.52
C ARG A 9 -5.28 -18.50 6.73
N ALA A 10 -4.10 -19.13 6.80
CA ALA A 10 -3.68 -19.96 7.90
C ALA A 10 -3.25 -19.08 9.09
N ASP A 11 -4.02 -19.15 10.18
CA ASP A 11 -3.74 -18.44 11.42
C ASP A 11 -2.50 -19.00 12.11
N ALA A 12 -1.66 -18.10 12.63
CA ALA A 12 -0.55 -18.40 13.54
C ALA A 12 0.34 -19.59 13.13
N VAL A 13 0.58 -19.78 11.83
CA VAL A 13 1.35 -20.92 11.26
C VAL A 13 2.77 -21.03 11.86
N LYS A 14 3.33 -19.93 12.38
CA LYS A 14 4.59 -19.90 13.13
C LYS A 14 4.65 -20.86 14.33
N HIS A 15 3.51 -21.27 14.87
CA HIS A 15 3.44 -22.21 16.01
C HIS A 15 3.34 -23.67 15.59
N VAL A 16 3.31 -23.96 14.28
CA VAL A 16 3.25 -25.31 13.72
C VAL A 16 4.62 -25.68 13.16
N SER A 17 5.01 -26.95 13.24
CA SER A 17 6.27 -27.40 12.64
C SER A 17 6.26 -27.23 11.12
N ALA A 18 7.42 -27.00 10.51
CA ALA A 18 7.53 -26.87 9.06
C ALA A 18 6.98 -28.11 8.31
N GLU A 19 7.19 -29.32 8.86
CA GLU A 19 6.68 -30.58 8.31
C GLU A 19 5.15 -30.67 8.33
N ALA A 20 4.52 -30.27 9.44
CA ALA A 20 3.06 -30.29 9.55
C ALA A 20 2.43 -29.21 8.65
N SER A 21 3.05 -28.02 8.58
CA SER A 21 2.65 -26.96 7.64
C SER A 21 2.72 -27.45 6.19
N ARG A 22 3.81 -28.10 5.78
CA ARG A 22 3.97 -28.68 4.44
C ARG A 22 2.90 -29.72 4.11
N SER A 23 2.70 -30.65 5.04
CA SER A 23 1.73 -31.74 4.87
C SER A 23 0.31 -31.18 4.70
N PHE A 24 -0.06 -30.18 5.51
CA PHE A 24 -1.35 -29.51 5.40
C PHE A 24 -1.52 -28.86 4.02
N CYS A 25 -0.55 -28.05 3.60
CA CYS A 25 -0.70 -27.26 2.38
C CYS A 25 -0.68 -28.13 1.12
N SER A 26 0.21 -29.13 1.07
CA SER A 26 0.25 -30.11 -0.02
C SER A 26 -1.09 -30.85 -0.15
N ALA A 27 -1.67 -31.32 0.96
CA ALA A 27 -2.96 -32.01 0.93
C ALA A 27 -4.11 -31.10 0.48
N ILE A 28 -4.11 -29.81 0.88
CA ILE A 28 -5.12 -28.85 0.42
C ILE A 28 -4.96 -28.56 -1.07
N HIS A 29 -3.74 -28.33 -1.57
CA HIS A 29 -3.49 -28.10 -2.98
C HIS A 29 -3.86 -29.32 -3.84
N GLU A 30 -3.47 -30.54 -3.44
CA GLU A 30 -3.85 -31.78 -4.14
C GLU A 30 -5.37 -31.97 -4.19
N TYR A 31 -6.07 -31.72 -3.08
CA TYR A 31 -7.52 -31.81 -3.05
C TYR A 31 -8.18 -30.73 -3.92
N ALA A 32 -7.71 -29.48 -3.83
CA ALA A 32 -8.21 -28.38 -4.64
C ALA A 32 -8.04 -28.66 -6.15
N ASP A 33 -6.86 -29.13 -6.55
CA ASP A 33 -6.57 -29.57 -7.92
C ASP A 33 -7.51 -30.71 -8.36
N SER A 34 -7.75 -31.71 -7.50
CA SER A 34 -8.67 -32.83 -7.79
C SER A 34 -10.12 -32.39 -8.07
N ILE A 35 -10.52 -31.20 -7.62
CA ILE A 35 -11.84 -30.61 -7.87
C ILE A 35 -11.80 -29.45 -8.88
N GLY A 36 -10.69 -29.27 -9.60
CA GLY A 36 -10.52 -28.29 -10.67
C GLY A 36 -10.08 -26.89 -10.24
N LYS A 37 -9.59 -26.72 -9.00
CA LYS A 37 -9.08 -25.45 -8.47
C LYS A 37 -7.54 -25.42 -8.48
N GLU A 38 -6.97 -25.21 -9.67
CA GLU A 38 -5.53 -25.20 -9.93
C GLU A 38 -4.76 -24.01 -9.31
N ASN A 39 -5.47 -22.99 -8.79
CA ASN A 39 -4.89 -21.77 -8.22
C ASN A 39 -5.39 -21.49 -6.80
N PHE A 40 -5.68 -22.54 -6.01
CA PHE A 40 -6.15 -22.38 -4.63
C PHE A 40 -5.08 -21.73 -3.76
N PHE A 41 -5.39 -20.57 -3.18
CA PHE A 41 -4.40 -19.71 -2.55
C PHE A 41 -4.30 -19.96 -1.04
N ILE A 42 -3.10 -20.22 -0.53
CA ILE A 42 -2.84 -20.37 0.90
C ILE A 42 -1.82 -19.31 1.34
N THR A 43 -2.25 -18.43 2.25
CA THR A 43 -1.38 -17.43 2.88
C THR A 43 -1.31 -17.65 4.38
N GLY A 44 -0.20 -17.25 5.00
CA GLY A 44 0.01 -17.44 6.44
C GLY A 44 0.64 -16.25 7.12
N GLU A 45 0.35 -16.14 8.42
CA GLU A 45 0.96 -15.15 9.29
C GLU A 45 2.37 -15.60 9.74
N ILE A 46 3.39 -14.85 9.33
CA ILE A 46 4.75 -14.99 9.88
C ILE A 46 5.09 -13.68 10.58
N THR A 47 5.32 -13.74 11.90
CA THR A 47 5.63 -12.53 12.71
C THR A 47 7.08 -12.46 13.20
N ASP A 48 7.95 -13.40 12.83
CA ASP A 48 9.32 -13.47 13.33
C ASP A 48 10.31 -12.87 12.30
N SER A 49 11.14 -11.94 12.78
CA SER A 49 12.16 -11.23 12.02
C SER A 49 13.41 -12.07 11.69
N SER A 50 13.58 -13.24 12.32
CA SER A 50 14.74 -14.13 12.18
C SER A 50 14.63 -15.17 11.05
N ILE A 51 13.49 -15.23 10.35
CA ILE A 51 13.11 -16.34 9.46
C ILE A 51 13.66 -16.21 8.03
N ALA A 52 14.67 -15.37 7.76
CA ALA A 52 15.20 -15.19 6.40
C ALA A 52 15.56 -16.52 5.64
N PRO A 53 16.02 -17.61 6.29
CA PRO A 53 16.18 -18.91 5.64
C PRO A 53 14.87 -19.73 5.55
N ALA A 54 13.97 -19.68 6.53
CA ALA A 54 12.75 -20.49 6.52
C ALA A 54 11.64 -19.95 5.59
N TYR A 55 11.77 -18.70 5.10
CA TYR A 55 10.98 -18.23 3.94
C TYR A 55 11.16 -19.14 2.71
N ILE A 56 12.34 -19.73 2.51
CA ILE A 56 12.65 -20.62 1.36
C ILE A 56 11.86 -21.92 1.46
N ASP A 57 11.86 -22.57 2.62
CA ASP A 57 11.10 -23.81 2.84
C ASP A 57 9.58 -23.55 2.82
N ILE A 58 9.15 -22.35 3.22
CA ILE A 58 7.73 -21.97 3.22
C ILE A 58 7.21 -21.78 1.79
N PHE A 59 7.93 -21.11 0.89
CA PHE A 59 7.49 -20.95 -0.51
C PHE A 59 7.65 -22.22 -1.35
N GLN A 60 8.56 -23.13 -0.98
CA GLN A 60 8.83 -24.34 -1.75
C GLN A 60 7.93 -25.54 -1.39
N GLY A 61 6.82 -25.32 -0.65
CA GLY A 61 5.82 -26.37 -0.42
C GLY A 61 4.75 -26.10 0.65
N ASN A 62 4.77 -24.94 1.31
CA ASN A 62 3.83 -24.63 2.39
C ASN A 62 2.86 -23.51 1.98
N LEU A 63 3.31 -22.29 1.77
CA LEU A 63 2.42 -21.15 1.51
C LEU A 63 2.69 -20.55 0.15
N ASP A 64 1.63 -20.14 -0.54
CA ASP A 64 1.71 -19.35 -1.76
C ASP A 64 2.20 -17.92 -1.44
N ALA A 65 1.85 -17.42 -0.26
CA ALA A 65 2.24 -16.09 0.20
C ALA A 65 2.34 -15.97 1.72
N VAL A 66 2.95 -14.89 2.18
CA VAL A 66 2.96 -14.52 3.59
C VAL A 66 2.31 -13.17 3.81
N LEU A 67 1.75 -12.98 5.00
CA LEU A 67 1.22 -11.68 5.43
C LEU A 67 2.37 -10.74 5.78
N GLY A 68 2.46 -9.62 5.08
CA GLY A 68 3.44 -8.56 5.30
C GLY A 68 3.08 -7.68 6.49
N ILE A 69 2.98 -8.26 7.70
CA ILE A 69 2.47 -7.58 8.91
C ILE A 69 3.53 -7.24 9.96
N ILE A 70 4.82 -7.46 9.69
CA ILE A 70 5.90 -7.15 10.65
C ILE A 70 6.41 -5.72 10.43
N ALA A 71 7.34 -5.54 9.48
CA ALA A 71 8.02 -4.26 9.25
C ALA A 71 7.26 -3.35 8.27
N TYR A 72 6.56 -3.95 7.30
CA TYR A 72 5.92 -3.23 6.20
C TYR A 72 4.88 -2.19 6.66
N PRO A 73 3.93 -2.48 7.60
CA PRO A 73 2.91 -1.51 7.99
C PRO A 73 3.51 -0.25 8.61
N ASN A 74 4.52 -0.40 9.48
CA ASN A 74 5.15 0.72 10.19
C ASN A 74 6.05 1.54 9.26
N LEU A 75 6.82 0.90 8.38
CA LEU A 75 7.65 1.60 7.39
C LEU A 75 6.78 2.38 6.41
N LEU A 76 5.75 1.73 5.85
CA LEU A 76 4.81 2.37 4.94
C LEU A 76 4.08 3.54 5.64
N GLY A 77 3.55 3.30 6.84
CA GLY A 77 2.83 4.30 7.60
C GLY A 77 3.71 5.50 7.96
N GLY A 78 4.92 5.25 8.45
CA GLY A 78 5.88 6.28 8.82
C GLY A 78 6.34 7.11 7.62
N VAL A 79 6.62 6.49 6.47
CA VAL A 79 7.03 7.23 5.25
C VAL A 79 5.89 8.10 4.72
N VAL A 80 4.65 7.60 4.65
CA VAL A 80 3.51 8.39 4.14
C VAL A 80 3.12 9.52 5.10
N LYS A 81 3.33 9.35 6.41
CA LYS A 81 3.17 10.43 7.40
C LYS A 81 4.35 11.42 7.42
N GLY A 82 5.41 11.19 6.62
CA GLY A 82 6.61 12.02 6.59
C GLY A 82 7.49 11.89 7.84
N LEU A 83 7.30 10.84 8.63
CA LEU A 83 8.03 10.55 9.87
C LEU A 83 9.29 9.71 9.62
N LEU A 84 9.32 8.94 8.53
CA LEU A 84 10.47 8.12 8.12
C LEU A 84 10.98 8.53 6.74
N PRO A 85 12.29 8.41 6.49
CA PRO A 85 12.86 8.62 5.16
C PRO A 85 12.32 7.60 4.15
N PRO A 86 11.91 8.01 2.94
CA PRO A 86 11.48 7.11 1.86
C PRO A 86 12.45 5.97 1.55
N GLY A 87 13.75 6.22 1.70
CA GLY A 87 14.80 5.21 1.50
C GLY A 87 14.61 3.95 2.35
N GLU A 88 14.11 4.07 3.58
CA GLU A 88 13.88 2.91 4.47
C GLU A 88 12.76 2.00 3.94
N PHE A 89 11.69 2.58 3.39
CA PHE A 89 10.63 1.80 2.74
C PHE A 89 11.13 1.14 1.44
N PHE A 90 11.91 1.87 0.63
CA PHE A 90 12.41 1.35 -0.64
C PHE A 90 13.44 0.22 -0.48
N GLN A 91 14.18 0.17 0.64
CA GLN A 91 15.08 -0.95 0.96
C GLN A 91 14.35 -2.30 1.04
N LEU A 92 13.04 -2.31 1.35
CA LEU A 92 12.25 -3.55 1.30
C LEU A 92 12.21 -4.19 -0.09
N TYR A 93 12.50 -3.42 -1.14
CA TYR A 93 12.45 -3.84 -2.54
C TYR A 93 13.85 -3.90 -3.18
N ASP A 94 14.93 -3.87 -2.39
CA ASP A 94 16.30 -3.98 -2.90
C ASP A 94 16.56 -5.35 -3.55
N GLU A 95 16.72 -5.35 -4.88
CA GLU A 95 16.94 -6.56 -5.67
C GLU A 95 18.28 -7.24 -5.41
N HIS A 96 19.24 -6.57 -4.77
CA HIS A 96 20.51 -7.16 -4.34
C HIS A 96 20.36 -8.03 -3.09
N THR A 97 19.22 -7.92 -2.39
CA THR A 97 18.87 -8.81 -1.28
C THR A 97 17.91 -9.90 -1.76
N PHE A 98 18.01 -11.10 -1.18
CA PHE A 98 17.09 -12.19 -1.52
C PHE A 98 15.63 -11.80 -1.27
N ILE A 99 15.30 -11.28 -0.09
CA ILE A 99 13.93 -10.89 0.28
C ILE A 99 13.42 -9.74 -0.59
N GLY A 100 14.25 -8.73 -0.88
CA GLY A 100 13.85 -7.64 -1.76
C GLY A 100 13.61 -8.11 -3.19
N SER A 101 14.42 -9.04 -3.71
CA SER A 101 14.18 -9.67 -5.02
C SER A 101 12.86 -10.48 -5.07
N VAL A 102 12.50 -11.17 -3.98
CA VAL A 102 11.22 -11.89 -3.85
C VAL A 102 10.05 -10.91 -3.78
N ARG A 103 10.19 -9.82 -3.01
CA ARG A 103 9.18 -8.75 -2.93
C ARG A 103 8.93 -8.09 -4.28
N GLN A 104 9.98 -7.83 -5.06
CA GLN A 104 9.90 -7.27 -6.42
C GLN A 104 9.06 -8.12 -7.38
N GLN A 105 8.92 -9.43 -7.15
CA GLN A 105 8.06 -10.29 -7.97
C GLN A 105 6.55 -10.05 -7.74
N GLY A 106 6.19 -9.50 -6.57
CA GLY A 106 4.82 -9.11 -6.24
C GLY A 106 3.81 -10.25 -6.05
N ARG A 107 4.26 -11.50 -5.95
CA ARG A 107 3.38 -12.70 -5.84
C ARG A 107 3.38 -13.38 -4.50
N TYR A 108 4.38 -13.11 -3.66
CA TYR A 108 4.64 -13.89 -2.45
C TYR A 108 4.29 -13.15 -1.15
N ILE A 109 3.90 -11.88 -1.25
CA ILE A 109 3.61 -11.04 -0.08
C ILE A 109 2.22 -10.44 -0.24
N VAL A 110 1.37 -10.70 0.73
CA VAL A 110 0.14 -9.94 0.95
C VAL A 110 0.52 -8.68 1.72
N SER A 111 0.43 -7.52 1.08
CA SER A 111 0.75 -6.24 1.70
C SER A 111 -0.42 -5.80 2.57
N VAL A 112 -0.18 -5.66 3.87
CA VAL A 112 -1.20 -5.30 4.87
C VAL A 112 -0.76 -4.00 5.55
N LEU A 113 -1.65 -3.01 5.61
CA LEU A 113 -1.40 -1.74 6.31
C LEU A 113 -2.09 -1.74 7.67
N ASP A 114 -3.38 -2.03 7.64
CA ASP A 114 -4.21 -2.28 8.80
C ASP A 114 -4.76 -3.73 8.73
N ASP A 115 -5.09 -4.33 9.87
CA ASP A 115 -5.73 -5.62 10.11
C ASP A 115 -6.36 -5.60 11.52
N HIS A 116 -6.91 -6.74 11.94
CA HIS A 116 -7.70 -6.89 13.15
C HIS A 116 -6.89 -7.01 14.44
N ASP A 117 -5.56 -7.15 14.35
CA ASP A 117 -4.68 -7.34 15.49
C ASP A 117 -3.67 -6.20 15.64
N MET A 118 -3.33 -5.46 14.57
CA MET A 118 -2.31 -4.40 14.62
C MET A 118 -1.00 -4.85 15.27
N SER A 119 -0.60 -6.11 15.07
CA SER A 119 0.53 -6.73 15.78
C SER A 119 1.88 -6.05 15.55
N SER A 120 2.02 -5.22 14.50
CA SER A 120 3.22 -4.42 14.27
C SER A 120 3.37 -3.21 15.19
N ARG A 121 2.31 -2.79 15.89
CA ARG A 121 2.25 -1.53 16.66
C ARG A 121 2.22 -1.81 18.16
N SER A 122 2.89 -0.97 18.93
CA SER A 122 2.92 -1.07 20.41
C SER A 122 1.56 -0.72 21.04
N TYR A 123 0.78 0.11 20.35
CA TYR A 123 -0.58 0.52 20.72
C TYR A 123 -1.55 0.13 19.61
N LYS A 124 -2.81 -0.16 19.97
CA LYS A 124 -3.85 -0.48 18.99
C LYS A 124 -4.40 0.81 18.41
N GLU A 125 -4.10 1.01 17.15
CA GLU A 125 -4.52 2.17 16.37
C GLU A 125 -4.46 1.80 14.89
N ARG A 126 -5.37 2.31 14.06
CA ARG A 126 -5.33 2.21 12.60
C ARG A 126 -4.51 3.36 12.01
N PHE A 127 -4.17 3.29 10.73
CA PHE A 127 -3.31 4.31 10.10
C PHE A 127 -3.84 5.74 10.32
N ALA A 128 -5.16 5.95 10.26
CA ALA A 128 -5.80 7.26 10.38
C ALA A 128 -5.78 7.85 11.80
N ALA A 129 -5.34 7.10 12.83
CA ALA A 129 -5.27 7.56 14.20
C ALA A 129 -4.51 8.88 14.36
N HIS A 130 -5.09 9.73 15.22
CA HIS A 130 -4.62 11.08 15.58
C HIS A 130 -4.48 12.07 14.41
N GLY A 131 -4.92 11.69 13.20
CA GLY A 131 -4.95 12.58 12.06
C GLY A 131 -6.21 13.45 12.04
N ALA A 132 -6.11 14.64 11.47
CA ALA A 132 -7.24 15.56 11.29
C ALA A 132 -7.58 15.73 9.80
N PRO A 133 -8.88 15.78 9.43
CA PRO A 133 -9.29 16.18 8.09
C PRO A 133 -8.86 17.61 7.74
N PRO A 134 -8.62 17.94 6.46
CA PRO A 134 -8.72 17.03 5.30
C PRO A 134 -7.47 16.16 5.09
N VAL A 135 -6.36 16.46 5.76
CA VAL A 135 -5.05 15.83 5.52
C VAL A 135 -5.08 14.33 5.79
N VAL A 136 -5.71 13.88 6.88
CA VAL A 136 -5.79 12.44 7.20
C VAL A 136 -6.51 11.64 6.11
N TYR A 137 -7.49 12.23 5.43
CA TYR A 137 -8.19 11.57 4.32
C TYR A 137 -7.28 11.37 3.12
N LEU A 138 -6.44 12.36 2.80
CA LEU A 138 -5.44 12.24 1.74
C LEU A 138 -4.33 11.26 2.11
N GLN A 139 -3.79 11.35 3.34
CA GLN A 139 -2.78 10.41 3.81
C GLN A 139 -3.31 8.97 3.78
N THR A 140 -4.54 8.75 4.24
CA THR A 140 -5.16 7.41 4.24
C THR A 140 -5.40 6.91 2.82
N ALA A 141 -5.82 7.79 1.91
CA ALA A 141 -5.98 7.41 0.51
C ALA A 141 -4.66 7.02 -0.14
N HIS A 142 -3.61 7.80 0.10
CA HIS A 142 -2.33 7.62 -0.58
C HIS A 142 -1.44 6.57 0.07
N VAL A 143 -1.60 6.24 1.36
CA VAL A 143 -0.94 5.06 1.93
C VAL A 143 -1.47 3.77 1.29
N VAL A 144 -2.78 3.69 1.06
CA VAL A 144 -3.39 2.60 0.27
C VAL A 144 -2.97 2.73 -1.20
N GLY A 145 -2.88 3.95 -1.73
CA GLY A 145 -2.37 4.24 -3.06
C GLY A 145 -0.97 3.67 -3.29
N VAL A 146 -0.06 3.83 -2.33
CA VAL A 146 1.26 3.20 -2.33
C VAL A 146 1.13 1.68 -2.36
N GLN A 147 0.32 1.05 -1.50
CA GLN A 147 0.10 -0.42 -1.55
C GLN A 147 -0.41 -0.90 -2.91
N LEU A 148 -1.31 -0.13 -3.55
CA LEU A 148 -1.88 -0.45 -4.86
C LEU A 148 -0.90 -0.22 -6.01
N THR A 149 0.21 0.48 -5.79
CA THR A 149 1.17 0.87 -6.84
C THR A 149 2.60 0.46 -6.51
N THR A 150 2.79 -0.49 -5.58
CA THR A 150 4.04 -1.21 -5.37
C THR A 150 3.85 -2.73 -5.58
N PRO A 151 4.94 -3.51 -5.75
CA PRO A 151 4.85 -4.95 -5.89
C PRO A 151 4.23 -5.61 -4.64
N GLY A 152 3.29 -6.52 -4.87
CA GLY A 152 2.61 -7.29 -3.82
C GLY A 152 1.13 -7.53 -4.13
N MET A 153 0.48 -8.27 -3.25
CA MET A 153 -0.97 -8.46 -3.21
C MET A 153 -1.57 -7.52 -2.16
N PRO A 154 -2.05 -6.32 -2.53
CA PRO A 154 -2.57 -5.37 -1.56
C PRO A 154 -3.86 -5.90 -0.92
N SER A 155 -3.89 -5.92 0.41
CA SER A 155 -5.07 -6.21 1.22
C SER A 155 -5.48 -4.95 1.96
N ILE A 156 -6.73 -4.52 1.76
CA ILE A 156 -7.32 -3.36 2.44
C ILE A 156 -8.21 -3.89 3.56
N TYR A 157 -7.91 -3.51 4.80
CA TYR A 157 -8.75 -3.84 5.94
C TYR A 157 -9.97 -2.93 5.99
N TYR A 158 -11.12 -3.51 6.30
CA TYR A 158 -12.39 -2.82 6.19
C TYR A 158 -12.38 -1.53 7.02
N GLY A 159 -12.87 -0.43 6.44
CA GLY A 159 -12.94 0.87 7.09
C GLY A 159 -11.68 1.72 6.91
N THR A 160 -10.53 1.16 6.51
CA THR A 160 -9.37 1.98 6.08
C THR A 160 -9.78 2.89 4.90
N GLU A 161 -10.64 2.42 4.00
CA GLU A 161 -11.19 3.21 2.90
C GLU A 161 -12.14 4.34 3.34
N GLN A 162 -12.59 4.31 4.60
CA GLN A 162 -13.39 5.33 5.27
C GLN A 162 -12.56 6.12 6.31
N ALA A 163 -11.25 5.88 6.38
CA ALA A 163 -10.36 6.46 7.38
C ALA A 163 -10.79 6.23 8.84
N LEU A 164 -11.28 5.02 9.15
CA LEU A 164 -11.44 4.58 10.54
C LEU A 164 -10.09 4.64 11.26
N ASP A 165 -10.07 5.17 12.49
CA ASP A 165 -8.86 5.46 13.25
C ASP A 165 -8.53 4.41 14.33
N GLY A 166 -9.52 3.72 14.87
CA GLY A 166 -9.42 2.58 15.75
C GLY A 166 -8.48 2.74 16.93
N ALA A 167 -8.36 3.95 17.46
CA ALA A 167 -7.37 4.28 18.47
C ALA A 167 -7.82 3.84 19.87
N GLU A 168 -6.94 3.13 20.58
CA GLU A 168 -7.21 2.68 21.96
C GLU A 168 -7.11 3.79 23.01
N ASP A 169 -6.65 4.99 22.64
CA ASP A 169 -6.64 6.15 23.53
C ASP A 169 -8.04 6.66 23.90
N TYR A 170 -9.06 6.27 23.13
CA TYR A 170 -10.47 6.46 23.46
C TYR A 170 -10.96 5.61 24.63
N HIS A 171 -10.13 4.70 25.16
CA HIS A 171 -10.48 3.87 26.31
C HIS A 171 -10.70 4.69 27.58
N ASP A 172 -11.89 4.56 28.17
CA ASP A 172 -12.20 5.14 29.48
C ASP A 172 -11.70 4.23 30.62
N TYR A 173 -10.56 4.59 31.20
CA TYR A 173 -9.99 3.88 32.36
C TYR A 173 -10.80 4.06 33.66
N GLY A 174 -11.78 4.97 33.68
CA GLY A 174 -12.76 5.08 34.76
C GLY A 174 -13.79 3.95 34.74
N CYS A 175 -14.13 3.43 33.56
CA CYS A 175 -15.08 2.32 33.42
C CYS A 175 -14.41 0.94 33.39
N GLU A 176 -13.22 0.83 32.79
CA GLU A 176 -12.42 -0.40 32.76
C GLU A 176 -10.97 -0.05 33.14
N PRO A 177 -10.54 -0.28 34.39
CA PRO A 177 -9.25 0.20 34.88
C PRO A 177 -8.05 -0.57 34.30
N LYS A 178 -8.27 -1.68 33.59
CA LYS A 178 -7.20 -2.48 32.98
C LYS A 178 -7.15 -2.27 31.48
N ARG A 179 -5.93 -2.23 30.92
CA ARG A 179 -5.72 -2.45 29.49
C ARG A 179 -5.97 -3.93 29.19
N PHE A 180 -7.10 -4.23 28.57
CA PHE A 180 -7.53 -5.59 28.26
C PHE A 180 -8.38 -5.57 26.98
N ALA A 181 -8.25 -6.58 26.12
CA ALA A 181 -9.03 -6.73 24.89
C ALA A 181 -9.01 -5.46 24.01
N GLU A 182 -7.83 -4.88 23.87
CA GLU A 182 -7.54 -3.65 23.14
C GLU A 182 -7.83 -3.77 21.63
N ASP A 183 -7.83 -4.98 21.08
CA ASP A 183 -8.19 -5.20 19.66
C ASP A 183 -9.59 -4.70 19.31
N ARG A 184 -10.48 -4.52 20.31
CA ARG A 184 -11.82 -3.95 20.12
C ARG A 184 -11.79 -2.61 19.41
N TYR A 185 -10.74 -1.81 19.61
CA TYR A 185 -10.61 -0.47 19.05
C TYR A 185 -10.32 -0.52 17.56
N VAL A 186 -9.45 -1.44 17.12
CA VAL A 186 -9.17 -1.63 15.70
C VAL A 186 -10.24 -2.48 14.99
N ARG A 187 -11.30 -2.87 15.69
CA ARG A 187 -12.46 -3.65 15.18
C ARG A 187 -13.76 -2.84 15.22
N GLU A 188 -13.68 -1.53 14.93
CA GLU A 188 -14.83 -0.63 14.80
C GLU A 188 -15.93 -1.18 13.89
N ALA A 189 -17.19 -0.88 14.19
CA ALA A 189 -18.31 -1.34 13.38
C ALA A 189 -18.54 -0.44 12.15
N MET A 190 -18.45 -1.03 10.95
CA MET A 190 -18.78 -0.38 9.68
C MET A 190 -20.29 -0.29 9.44
N PHE A 191 -21.03 -1.32 9.86
CA PHE A 191 -22.48 -1.40 9.69
C PHE A 191 -23.15 -1.32 11.06
N GLY A 192 -24.23 -0.55 11.12
CA GLY A 192 -24.86 -0.14 12.37
C GLY A 192 -25.43 -1.30 13.19
N GLY A 193 -25.32 -1.12 14.51
CA GLY A 193 -26.01 -1.84 15.58
C GLY A 193 -26.01 -0.96 16.84
N GLU A 194 -25.99 -1.54 18.03
CA GLU A 194 -25.78 -0.79 19.29
C GLU A 194 -24.33 -0.28 19.47
N PHE A 195 -23.40 -0.70 18.61
CA PHE A 195 -21.99 -0.31 18.61
C PHE A 195 -21.59 0.10 17.20
N GLY A 196 -21.18 1.36 17.01
CA GLY A 196 -20.81 1.97 15.72
C GLY A 196 -19.44 2.66 15.78
N ALA A 197 -18.82 2.92 14.63
CA ALA A 197 -17.62 3.76 14.55
C ALA A 197 -17.84 5.15 15.16
N PHE A 198 -16.77 5.78 15.65
CA PHE A 198 -16.78 7.09 16.33
C PHE A 198 -17.83 7.21 17.46
N GLY A 199 -18.15 6.10 18.14
CA GLY A 199 -19.10 6.07 19.28
C GLY A 199 -20.59 6.16 18.92
N THR A 200 -20.96 5.93 17.66
CA THR A 200 -22.35 6.06 17.18
C THR A 200 -23.21 4.79 17.39
N ARG A 201 -24.53 4.91 17.16
CA ARG A 201 -25.48 3.77 17.18
C ARG A 201 -26.48 3.88 16.02
N GLY A 202 -26.85 2.74 15.43
CA GLY A 202 -27.87 2.66 14.38
C GLY A 202 -27.48 3.28 13.01
N CYS A 203 -26.20 3.60 12.79
CA CYS A 203 -25.70 4.23 11.57
C CYS A 203 -24.72 3.30 10.81
N HIS A 204 -24.68 3.37 9.47
CA HIS A 204 -23.62 2.74 8.68
C HIS A 204 -22.59 3.80 8.23
N PHE A 205 -21.33 3.38 8.15
CA PHE A 205 -20.19 4.26 7.84
C PHE A 205 -19.65 4.09 6.44
N PHE A 206 -20.21 3.17 5.67
CA PHE A 206 -19.83 3.06 4.26
C PHE A 206 -20.40 4.26 3.49
N ASN A 207 -19.52 5.18 3.12
CA ASN A 207 -19.83 6.32 2.27
C ASN A 207 -19.04 6.22 0.96
N PRO A 208 -19.68 5.97 -0.20
CA PRO A 208 -19.01 5.89 -1.50
C PRO A 208 -18.52 7.26 -2.00
N ASP A 209 -18.96 8.35 -1.37
CA ASP A 209 -18.54 9.72 -1.65
C ASP A 209 -17.50 10.22 -0.64
N HIS A 210 -16.98 9.35 0.25
CA HIS A 210 -15.94 9.72 1.19
C HIS A 210 -14.65 10.12 0.44
N PRO A 211 -13.98 11.24 0.82
CA PRO A 211 -12.78 11.71 0.12
C PRO A 211 -11.66 10.66 0.01
N THR A 212 -11.49 9.84 1.05
CA THR A 212 -10.55 8.72 1.04
C THR A 212 -10.97 7.64 0.04
N TYR A 213 -12.24 7.25 0.05
CA TYR A 213 -12.79 6.18 -0.78
C TYR A 213 -12.68 6.52 -2.27
N LEU A 214 -13.06 7.74 -2.67
CA LEU A 214 -13.02 8.16 -4.07
C LEU A 214 -11.61 8.08 -4.68
N ARG A 215 -10.59 8.46 -3.90
CA ARG A 215 -9.19 8.42 -4.31
C ARG A 215 -8.65 6.99 -4.39
N ILE A 216 -8.94 6.16 -3.38
CA ILE A 216 -8.59 4.73 -3.42
C ILE A 216 -9.25 4.07 -4.63
N ALA A 217 -10.54 4.35 -4.89
CA ALA A 217 -11.26 3.80 -6.04
C ALA A 217 -10.66 4.25 -7.37
N ALA A 218 -10.20 5.50 -7.49
CA ALA A 218 -9.51 6.01 -8.67
C ALA A 218 -8.19 5.26 -8.93
N ILE A 219 -7.34 5.12 -7.91
CA ILE A 219 -6.06 4.41 -8.03
C ILE A 219 -6.29 2.90 -8.29
N ALA A 220 -7.30 2.31 -7.63
CA ALA A 220 -7.68 0.91 -7.86
C ALA A 220 -8.17 0.65 -9.29
N ARG A 221 -8.90 1.59 -9.91
CA ARG A 221 -9.28 1.51 -11.33
C ARG A 221 -8.05 1.47 -12.24
N LEU A 222 -7.04 2.30 -11.99
CA LEU A 222 -5.77 2.25 -12.73
C LEU A 222 -5.11 0.88 -12.56
N ARG A 223 -4.96 0.41 -11.30
CA ARG A 223 -4.37 -0.91 -11.02
C ARG A 223 -5.15 -2.04 -11.67
N ASN A 224 -6.49 -1.95 -11.81
CA ASN A 224 -7.32 -3.01 -12.39
C ASN A 224 -7.47 -2.92 -13.93
N GLY A 225 -6.94 -1.86 -14.57
CA GLY A 225 -7.01 -1.66 -16.01
C GLY A 225 -6.47 -2.87 -16.82
N SER A 226 -7.11 -3.18 -17.94
CA SER A 226 -6.67 -4.25 -18.85
C SER A 226 -5.54 -3.81 -19.80
N ASP A 227 -5.14 -2.54 -19.74
CA ASP A 227 -4.14 -1.89 -20.58
C ASP A 227 -2.70 -2.03 -20.08
N GLY A 228 -1.77 -1.27 -20.67
CA GLY A 228 -0.37 -1.25 -20.27
C GLY A 228 -0.16 -0.74 -18.84
N VAL A 229 -0.88 0.31 -18.43
CA VAL A 229 -0.81 0.91 -17.09
C VAL A 229 -1.20 -0.12 -16.03
N GLY A 230 -2.38 -0.73 -16.15
CA GLY A 230 -2.86 -1.69 -15.17
C GLY A 230 -1.97 -2.95 -15.09
N ARG A 231 -1.45 -3.44 -16.23
CA ARG A 231 -0.46 -4.52 -16.23
C ARG A 231 0.83 -4.12 -15.51
N THR A 232 1.33 -2.91 -15.74
CA THR A 232 2.54 -2.39 -15.10
C THR A 232 2.36 -2.25 -13.59
N LEU A 233 1.22 -1.74 -13.12
CA LEU A 233 0.97 -1.64 -11.68
C LEU A 233 0.84 -3.00 -10.99
N ARG A 234 0.33 -4.03 -11.68
CA ARG A 234 0.19 -5.40 -11.12
C ARG A 234 1.45 -6.27 -11.23
N ARG A 235 2.30 -6.06 -12.25
CA ARG A 235 3.39 -6.98 -12.62
C ARG A 235 4.74 -6.30 -12.87
N GLY A 236 4.80 -4.98 -12.77
CA GLY A 236 6.02 -4.21 -12.96
C GLY A 236 6.99 -4.35 -11.80
N ARG A 237 8.21 -3.90 -12.03
CA ARG A 237 9.26 -3.79 -11.01
C ARG A 237 9.30 -2.37 -10.47
N LEU A 238 9.55 -2.24 -9.17
CA LEU A 238 9.65 -0.96 -8.48
C LEU A 238 11.06 -0.38 -8.63
N PHE A 239 11.14 0.89 -9.00
CA PHE A 239 12.36 1.68 -9.04
C PHE A 239 12.16 2.99 -8.26
N PRO A 240 12.88 3.22 -7.15
CA PRO A 240 12.89 4.52 -6.50
C PRO A 240 13.37 5.59 -7.49
N ARG A 241 12.74 6.77 -7.47
CA ARG A 241 13.11 7.89 -8.34
C ARG A 241 13.73 9.00 -7.52
N GLU A 242 14.88 9.47 -7.98
CA GLU A 242 15.54 10.63 -7.40
C GLU A 242 14.71 11.88 -7.65
N THR A 243 14.74 12.80 -6.68
CA THR A 243 14.11 14.11 -6.77
C THR A 243 15.12 15.22 -6.50
N ALA A 244 14.98 16.36 -7.16
CA ALA A 244 15.74 17.57 -6.88
C ALA A 244 14.78 18.72 -6.56
N PHE A 245 15.04 19.45 -5.47
CA PHE A 245 14.18 20.54 -5.00
C PHE A 245 15.03 21.64 -4.37
N ALA A 246 14.56 22.90 -4.40
CA ALA A 246 15.22 24.05 -3.75
C ALA A 246 16.75 24.17 -4.00
N GLY A 247 17.24 23.74 -5.16
CA GLY A 247 18.67 23.74 -5.50
C GLY A 247 19.49 22.57 -4.93
N TYR A 248 18.89 21.65 -4.18
CA TYR A 248 19.52 20.40 -3.76
C TYR A 248 19.65 19.42 -4.95
N PRO A 249 20.72 18.61 -4.98
CA PRO A 249 20.96 17.66 -6.06
C PRO A 249 19.94 16.51 -6.04
N PHE A 250 19.85 15.79 -7.16
CA PHE A 250 19.07 14.56 -7.26
C PHE A 250 19.55 13.52 -6.24
N ALA A 251 18.63 13.07 -5.40
CA ALA A 251 18.81 11.96 -4.48
C ALA A 251 17.46 11.35 -4.12
N ILE A 252 17.47 10.20 -3.43
CA ILE A 252 16.29 9.78 -2.67
C ILE A 252 16.12 10.79 -1.52
N PRO A 253 14.94 11.44 -1.41
CA PRO A 253 14.78 12.57 -0.51
C PRO A 253 14.72 12.15 0.97
N PRO A 254 14.95 13.09 1.90
CA PRO A 254 14.70 12.86 3.33
C PRO A 254 13.20 12.79 3.64
N ALA A 255 12.87 12.49 4.90
CA ALA A 255 11.50 12.48 5.40
C ALA A 255 10.83 13.85 5.22
N GLY A 256 9.55 13.86 4.84
CA GLY A 256 8.75 15.09 4.69
C GLY A 256 8.91 15.82 3.35
N GLU A 257 9.59 15.23 2.38
CA GLU A 257 9.74 15.77 1.01
C GLU A 257 8.98 14.90 -0.03
N LEU A 258 9.03 15.28 -1.32
CA LEU A 258 8.36 14.52 -2.38
C LEU A 258 9.03 13.16 -2.61
N MET A 259 8.42 12.08 -2.16
CA MET A 259 8.83 10.72 -2.52
C MET A 259 8.35 10.38 -3.93
N ALA A 260 9.19 9.74 -4.74
CA ALA A 260 8.80 9.23 -6.05
C ALA A 260 9.33 7.82 -6.31
N TRP A 261 8.56 7.05 -7.06
CA TRP A 261 8.96 5.73 -7.55
C TRP A 261 8.25 5.43 -8.87
N SER A 262 8.82 4.51 -9.63
CA SER A 262 8.22 4.00 -10.85
C SER A 262 7.92 2.53 -10.74
N MET A 263 6.81 2.13 -11.34
CA MET A 263 6.57 0.75 -11.72
C MET A 263 6.89 0.63 -13.20
N THR A 264 7.76 -0.32 -13.57
CA THR A 264 8.16 -0.51 -14.97
C THR A 264 7.89 -1.95 -15.41
N HIS A 265 7.21 -2.10 -16.55
CA HIS A 265 6.94 -3.38 -17.18
C HIS A 265 7.10 -3.27 -18.71
N TYR A 266 8.15 -3.92 -19.24
CA TYR A 266 8.54 -3.84 -20.65
C TYR A 266 8.73 -2.37 -21.10
N GLN A 267 7.87 -1.87 -21.98
CA GLN A 267 7.93 -0.52 -22.53
C GLN A 267 7.15 0.51 -21.71
N THR A 268 6.33 0.08 -20.76
CA THR A 268 5.49 0.98 -19.96
C THR A 268 6.17 1.29 -18.64
N GLU A 269 6.26 2.58 -18.32
CA GLU A 269 6.59 3.10 -17.00
C GLU A 269 5.36 3.84 -16.46
N VAL A 270 5.05 3.63 -15.18
CA VAL A 270 4.09 4.43 -14.44
C VAL A 270 4.82 5.05 -13.27
N VAL A 271 4.83 6.38 -13.19
CA VAL A 271 5.56 7.15 -12.16
C VAL A 271 4.57 7.63 -11.11
N MET A 272 4.84 7.33 -9.85
CA MET A 272 4.09 7.81 -8.70
C MET A 272 4.92 8.87 -7.98
N VAL A 273 4.28 9.98 -7.60
CA VAL A 273 4.89 11.05 -6.80
C VAL A 273 3.96 11.39 -5.65
N LEU A 274 4.48 11.40 -4.43
CA LEU A 274 3.75 11.62 -3.19
C LEU A 274 4.43 12.71 -2.36
N ASN A 275 3.67 13.74 -1.98
CA ASN A 275 4.07 14.65 -0.93
C ASN A 275 3.86 14.00 0.43
N THR A 276 4.95 13.64 1.10
CA THR A 276 4.90 13.04 2.45
C THR A 276 4.71 14.09 3.55
N HIS A 277 4.78 15.39 3.23
CA HIS A 277 4.56 16.46 4.20
C HIS A 277 3.07 16.66 4.47
N GLY A 278 2.66 16.55 5.74
CA GLY A 278 1.26 16.70 6.14
C GLY A 278 0.73 18.14 6.19
N ALA A 279 1.60 19.15 6.18
CA ALA A 279 1.20 20.54 6.44
C ALA A 279 1.66 21.59 5.41
N ALA A 280 2.41 21.21 4.38
CA ALA A 280 3.00 22.18 3.45
C ALA A 280 3.15 21.59 2.06
N ASP A 281 3.04 22.48 1.07
CA ASP A 281 3.26 22.16 -0.32
C ASP A 281 4.70 21.73 -0.54
N ARG A 282 4.91 20.86 -1.52
CA ARG A 282 6.23 20.40 -1.95
C ARG A 282 6.32 20.32 -3.45
N GLY A 283 7.49 20.68 -3.97
CA GLY A 283 7.74 20.74 -5.40
C GLY A 283 9.16 20.30 -5.74
N ALA A 284 9.28 19.38 -6.69
CA ALA A 284 10.56 18.82 -7.11
C ALA A 284 10.57 18.48 -8.61
N ASP A 285 11.77 18.44 -9.18
CA ASP A 285 12.03 17.72 -10.42
C ASP A 285 12.19 16.24 -10.10
N VAL A 286 11.37 15.40 -10.73
CA VAL A 286 11.34 13.95 -10.49
C VAL A 286 11.93 13.24 -11.70
N THR A 287 12.91 12.36 -11.47
CA THR A 287 13.53 11.56 -12.54
C THR A 287 12.56 10.55 -13.16
N VAL A 288 12.64 10.39 -14.48
CA VAL A 288 11.88 9.39 -15.27
C VAL A 288 12.84 8.59 -16.17
N ASP A 289 12.40 7.47 -16.74
CA ASP A 289 13.21 6.69 -17.67
C ASP A 289 13.44 7.45 -18.99
N ALA A 290 14.68 7.89 -19.23
CA ALA A 290 15.03 8.71 -20.39
C ALA A 290 14.83 8.01 -21.75
N VAL A 291 14.85 6.67 -21.77
CA VAL A 291 14.64 5.91 -23.00
C VAL A 291 13.14 5.84 -23.34
N LYS A 292 12.28 5.68 -22.32
CA LYS A 292 10.82 5.66 -22.48
C LYS A 292 10.24 7.06 -22.65
N HIS A 293 10.84 8.05 -22.01
CA HIS A 293 10.37 9.42 -21.94
C HIS A 293 11.47 10.39 -22.39
N PRO A 294 11.70 10.52 -23.72
CA PRO A 294 12.68 11.46 -24.23
C PRO A 294 12.26 12.91 -23.94
N ALA A 295 13.24 13.81 -23.81
CA ALA A 295 12.98 15.22 -23.57
C ALA A 295 12.05 15.84 -24.63
N GLY A 296 11.10 16.65 -24.19
CA GLY A 296 10.07 17.25 -25.03
C GLY A 296 8.83 16.37 -25.26
N SER A 297 8.87 15.09 -24.90
CA SER A 297 7.68 14.24 -24.81
C SER A 297 6.75 14.69 -23.68
N MET A 298 5.53 14.14 -23.68
CA MET A 298 4.49 14.40 -22.68
C MET A 298 4.16 13.12 -21.95
N LEU A 299 4.02 13.20 -20.63
CA LEU A 299 3.48 12.15 -19.77
C LEU A 299 2.03 12.48 -19.41
N SER A 300 1.13 11.49 -19.46
CA SER A 300 -0.27 11.71 -19.11
C SER A 300 -0.44 11.71 -17.60
N ILE A 301 -1.27 12.60 -17.08
CA ILE A 301 -1.64 12.59 -15.66
C ILE A 301 -2.80 11.61 -15.48
N LEU A 302 -2.50 10.43 -14.94
CA LEU A 302 -3.46 9.33 -14.75
C LEU A 302 -4.29 9.51 -13.47
N TYR A 303 -3.72 10.20 -12.48
CA TYR A 303 -4.38 10.54 -11.21
C TYR A 303 -3.72 11.79 -10.61
N GLN A 304 -4.52 12.64 -9.98
CA GLN A 304 -4.05 13.73 -9.12
C GLN A 304 -5.00 13.90 -7.93
N SER A 305 -4.43 14.12 -6.75
CA SER A 305 -5.18 14.12 -5.49
C SER A 305 -6.19 15.25 -5.31
N ASP A 306 -6.04 16.35 -6.05
CA ASP A 306 -6.87 17.56 -5.99
C ASP A 306 -7.96 17.60 -7.08
N TRP A 307 -8.08 16.55 -7.89
CA TRP A 307 -9.19 16.39 -8.82
C TRP A 307 -10.53 16.43 -8.10
N ARG A 308 -11.51 17.01 -8.77
CA ARG A 308 -12.90 17.04 -8.29
C ARG A 308 -13.48 15.63 -8.27
N ASP A 309 -14.54 15.40 -7.50
CA ASP A 309 -15.10 14.05 -7.34
C ASP A 309 -15.61 13.44 -8.65
N ASP A 310 -16.09 14.25 -9.60
CA ASP A 310 -16.45 13.82 -10.95
C ASP A 310 -15.22 13.38 -11.75
N GLU A 311 -14.12 14.12 -11.65
CA GLU A 311 -12.83 13.79 -12.28
C GLU A 311 -12.17 12.57 -11.65
N LEU A 312 -12.29 12.37 -10.33
CA LEU A 312 -11.83 11.15 -9.67
C LEU A 312 -12.60 9.95 -10.22
N ARG A 313 -13.93 10.04 -10.38
CA ARG A 313 -14.75 8.98 -10.97
C ARG A 313 -14.49 8.77 -12.46
N GLN A 314 -14.23 9.85 -13.20
CA GLN A 314 -13.99 9.88 -14.64
C GLN A 314 -12.75 10.74 -14.95
N PRO A 315 -11.54 10.14 -14.90
CA PRO A 315 -10.29 10.84 -15.13
C PRO A 315 -10.26 11.63 -16.46
N PRO A 316 -9.83 12.90 -16.45
CA PRO A 316 -9.64 13.67 -17.67
C PRO A 316 -8.46 13.12 -18.48
N GLY A 317 -8.68 12.79 -19.76
CA GLY A 317 -7.67 12.15 -20.62
C GLY A 317 -6.70 13.11 -21.33
N ASP A 318 -6.83 14.42 -21.14
CA ASP A 318 -6.10 15.47 -21.84
C ASP A 318 -5.00 16.13 -20.99
N ARG A 319 -4.93 15.80 -19.70
CA ARG A 319 -3.95 16.39 -18.78
C ARG A 319 -2.59 15.73 -18.93
N THR A 320 -1.56 16.54 -19.14
CA THR A 320 -0.20 16.07 -19.38
C THR A 320 0.84 16.96 -18.71
N VAL A 321 2.01 16.40 -18.44
CA VAL A 321 3.22 17.11 -18.00
C VAL A 321 4.33 16.94 -19.03
N ARG A 322 5.13 17.99 -19.23
CA ARG A 322 6.25 17.96 -20.18
C ARG A 322 7.49 17.34 -19.53
N VAL A 323 8.15 16.45 -20.26
CA VAL A 323 9.44 15.91 -19.87
C VAL A 323 10.55 16.87 -20.29
N THR A 324 11.44 17.22 -19.36
CA THR A 324 12.56 18.14 -19.59
C THR A 324 13.89 17.42 -19.43
N GLN A 325 14.90 17.85 -20.17
CA GLN A 325 16.28 17.39 -19.95
C GLN A 325 16.98 18.35 -19.00
N GLN A 326 17.62 17.80 -17.99
CA GLN A 326 18.44 18.53 -17.03
C GLN A 326 19.87 18.70 -17.56
N PRO A 327 20.64 19.69 -17.08
CA PRO A 327 22.02 19.93 -17.54
C PRO A 327 22.97 18.74 -17.39
N ASP A 328 22.68 17.83 -16.46
CA ASP A 328 23.45 16.60 -16.20
C ASP A 328 23.03 15.41 -17.09
N GLY A 329 22.08 15.62 -18.01
CA GLY A 329 21.58 14.61 -18.95
C GLY A 329 20.37 13.81 -18.48
N ARG A 330 19.94 13.94 -17.21
CA ARG A 330 18.72 13.29 -16.70
C ARG A 330 17.47 13.84 -17.40
N THR A 331 16.45 13.01 -17.55
CA THR A 331 15.10 13.44 -17.94
C THR A 331 14.21 13.49 -16.71
N THR A 332 13.46 14.58 -16.55
CA THR A 332 12.59 14.79 -15.40
C THR A 332 11.23 15.32 -15.79
N VAL A 333 10.31 15.26 -14.83
CA VAL A 333 9.06 16.02 -14.83
C VAL A 333 9.03 16.92 -13.59
N ARG A 334 8.53 18.14 -13.75
CA ARG A 334 8.28 19.04 -12.62
C ARG A 334 6.94 18.66 -11.98
N VAL A 335 6.96 18.41 -10.68
CA VAL A 335 5.75 18.08 -9.91
C VAL A 335 5.67 18.99 -8.69
N ASP A 336 4.51 19.60 -8.50
CA ASP A 336 4.17 20.43 -7.34
C ASP A 336 2.86 19.88 -6.75
N LEU A 337 2.88 19.56 -5.44
CA LEU A 337 1.79 18.86 -4.77
C LEU A 337 1.40 19.55 -3.45
N PRO A 338 0.09 19.63 -3.14
CA PRO A 338 -0.39 20.10 -1.84
C PRO A 338 0.01 19.14 -0.71
N PRO A 339 -0.23 19.49 0.57
CA PRO A 339 0.11 18.61 1.69
C PRO A 339 -0.57 17.26 1.55
N ALA A 340 0.16 16.17 1.79
CA ALA A 340 -0.28 14.80 1.57
C ALA A 340 -0.79 14.51 0.14
N GLY A 341 -0.53 15.35 -0.86
CA GLY A 341 -0.98 15.17 -2.24
C GLY A 341 -0.21 14.08 -3.00
N MET A 342 -0.83 13.51 -4.03
CA MET A 342 -0.21 12.48 -4.88
C MET A 342 -0.59 12.68 -6.35
N MET A 343 0.33 12.33 -7.23
CA MET A 343 0.16 12.31 -8.69
C MET A 343 0.66 10.98 -9.26
N ILE A 344 -0.03 10.43 -10.25
CA ILE A 344 0.38 9.25 -11.01
C ILE A 344 0.47 9.62 -12.49
N LEU A 345 1.60 9.30 -13.12
CA LEU A 345 1.92 9.61 -14.50
C LEU A 345 2.19 8.33 -15.29
N GLY A 346 1.93 8.32 -16.60
CA GLY A 346 2.30 7.20 -17.47
C GLY A 346 2.08 7.42 -18.95
#